data_AF-A0AAW7PUE0-F1
#
_entry.id   AF-A0AAW7PUE0-F1
#
_cell.length_a   1.000
_cell.length_b   1.000
_cell.length_c   1.000
_cell.angle_alpha   90.00
_cell.angle_beta   90.00
_cell.angle_gamma   90.00
#
_symmetry.space_group_name_H-M   'P 1'
#
loop_
_entity.id
_entity.type
_entity.pdbx_description
1 polymer ?
#
loop_
_entity_poly.entity_id
_entity_poly.type
_entity_poly.pdbx_seq_one_letter_code
_entity_poly.pdbx_strand_id
1 'polypeptide(L)'
;MTKLSNADRNRILARSLFVDANKSYIEIAETLEISDKTVQNYQSKDKAEGFDWLTLRATKHIKETQETKENMYSMFITYMYQTLKEIRENEKMNVENKAQMIVSLGDSFSKMGKIARQEDPEAYKLGIIKVTIEKILTSLKRELSVECMEKVIETVYEIQEELANVSI
;
A
#
# COMPACT_ATOMS: atom_id res chain seq x y z
N MET A 1 2.50 -31.53 21.59
CA MET A 1 2.12 -30.44 20.66
C MET A 1 0.65 -30.14 20.85
N THR A 2 0.31 -29.01 21.46
CA THR A 2 -1.08 -28.58 21.67
C THR A 2 -1.69 -28.26 20.31
N LYS A 3 -2.83 -28.89 19.96
CA LYS A 3 -3.51 -28.61 18.68
C LYS A 3 -4.00 -27.16 18.68
N LEU A 4 -3.57 -26.39 17.68
CA LEU A 4 -4.06 -25.02 17.46
C LEU A 4 -5.59 -25.03 17.28
N SER A 5 -6.26 -24.09 17.94
CA SER A 5 -7.69 -23.90 17.75
C SER A 5 -8.01 -23.54 16.29
N ASN A 6 -9.25 -23.76 15.84
CA ASN A 6 -9.64 -23.33 14.49
C ASN A 6 -9.50 -21.81 14.32
N ALA A 7 -9.74 -21.03 15.38
CA ALA A 7 -9.57 -19.59 15.36
C ALA A 7 -8.09 -19.18 15.19
N ASP A 8 -7.15 -19.87 15.85
CA ASP A 8 -5.73 -19.57 15.71
C ASP A 8 -5.20 -19.99 14.33
N ARG A 9 -5.71 -21.10 13.77
CA ARG A 9 -5.41 -21.50 12.39
C ARG A 9 -5.92 -20.46 11.40
N ASN A 10 -7.17 -20.03 11.52
CA ASN A 10 -7.75 -19.01 10.65
C ASN A 10 -7.03 -17.66 10.79
N ARG A 11 -6.58 -17.28 11.98
CA ARG A 11 -5.76 -16.08 12.21
C ARG A 11 -4.43 -16.15 11.47
N ILE A 12 -3.70 -17.27 11.57
CA ILE A 12 -2.43 -17.47 10.86
C ILE A 12 -2.64 -17.47 9.35
N LEU A 13 -3.67 -18.17 8.85
CA LEU A 13 -4.00 -18.17 7.43
C LEU A 13 -4.42 -16.77 6.94
N ALA A 14 -5.23 -16.05 7.69
CA ALA A 14 -5.65 -14.69 7.33
C ALA A 14 -4.44 -13.76 7.21
N ARG A 15 -3.49 -13.85 8.13
CA ARG A 15 -2.23 -13.09 8.03
C ARG A 15 -1.46 -13.46 6.76
N SER A 16 -1.29 -14.75 6.46
CA SER A 16 -0.55 -15.19 5.28
C SER A 16 -1.27 -14.80 3.98
N LEU A 17 -2.59 -14.96 3.90
CA LEU A 17 -3.37 -14.52 2.74
C LEU A 17 -3.23 -13.01 2.52
N PHE A 18 -3.26 -12.23 3.61
CA PHE A 18 -3.06 -10.80 3.54
C PHE A 18 -1.65 -10.42 3.09
N VAL A 19 -0.64 -10.87 3.85
CA VAL A 19 0.78 -10.46 3.72
C VAL A 19 1.45 -11.12 2.52
N ASP A 20 1.24 -12.42 2.34
CA ASP A 20 1.97 -13.23 1.37
C ASP A 20 1.24 -13.38 0.04
N ALA A 21 -0.08 -13.56 0.06
CA ALA A 21 -0.89 -13.77 -1.14
C ALA A 21 -1.56 -12.48 -1.66
N ASN A 22 -1.23 -11.34 -1.05
CA ASN A 22 -1.73 -10.01 -1.41
C ASN A 22 -3.26 -9.89 -1.49
N LYS A 23 -3.98 -10.67 -0.68
CA LYS A 23 -5.44 -10.67 -0.66
C LYS A 23 -6.00 -9.48 0.12
N SER A 24 -7.12 -8.94 -0.36
CA SER A 24 -7.92 -7.95 0.35
C SER A 24 -8.66 -8.59 1.53
N TYR A 25 -9.15 -7.77 2.47
CA TYR A 25 -9.95 -8.27 3.61
C TYR A 25 -11.21 -9.01 3.16
N ILE A 26 -11.84 -8.54 2.07
CA ILE A 26 -13.03 -9.17 1.48
C ILE A 26 -12.68 -10.55 0.95
N GLU A 27 -11.63 -10.65 0.13
CA GLU A 27 -11.19 -11.95 -0.41
C GLU A 27 -10.80 -12.92 0.71
N ILE A 28 -10.18 -12.43 1.80
CA ILE A 28 -9.82 -13.27 2.95
C ILE A 28 -11.06 -13.75 3.69
N ALA A 29 -12.02 -12.85 3.94
CA ALA A 29 -13.29 -13.17 4.60
C ALA A 29 -14.07 -14.22 3.80
N GLU A 30 -14.13 -14.07 2.48
CA GLU A 30 -14.73 -15.02 1.56
C GLU A 30 -13.96 -16.36 1.54
N THR A 31 -12.63 -16.33 1.44
CA THR A 31 -11.77 -17.52 1.40
C THR A 31 -11.86 -18.36 2.67
N LEU A 32 -11.97 -17.71 3.83
CA LEU A 32 -11.99 -18.39 5.13
C LEU A 32 -13.41 -18.61 5.67
N GLU A 33 -14.44 -18.21 4.91
CA GLU A 33 -15.85 -18.28 5.30
C GLU A 33 -16.12 -17.62 6.68
N ILE A 34 -15.52 -16.45 6.91
CA ILE A 34 -15.67 -15.65 8.13
C ILE A 34 -16.12 -14.23 7.82
N SER A 35 -16.53 -13.48 8.85
CA SER A 35 -16.88 -12.07 8.67
C SER A 35 -15.65 -11.17 8.47
N ASP A 36 -15.80 -10.07 7.72
CA ASP A 36 -14.80 -9.01 7.61
C ASP A 36 -14.33 -8.52 8.99
N LYS A 37 -15.26 -8.42 9.94
CA LYS A 37 -14.98 -8.05 11.34
C LYS A 37 -14.05 -9.06 12.02
N THR A 38 -14.18 -10.34 11.72
CA THR A 38 -13.29 -11.38 12.25
C THR A 38 -11.87 -11.21 11.71
N VAL A 39 -11.71 -10.87 10.42
CA VAL A 39 -10.39 -10.59 9.81
C VAL A 39 -9.75 -9.36 10.47
N GLN A 40 -10.52 -8.29 10.69
CA GLN A 40 -10.06 -7.08 11.39
C GLN A 40 -9.64 -7.37 12.84
N ASN A 41 -10.41 -8.21 13.55
CA ASN A 41 -10.07 -8.65 14.90
C ASN A 41 -8.76 -9.44 14.93
N TYR A 42 -8.52 -10.33 13.95
CA TYR A 42 -7.26 -11.06 13.82
C TYR A 42 -6.08 -10.12 13.60
N GLN A 43 -6.22 -9.15 12.69
CA GLN A 43 -5.18 -8.15 12.48
C GLN A 43 -4.93 -7.32 13.74
N SER A 44 -5.98 -6.91 14.45
CA SER A 44 -5.85 -6.10 15.68
C SER A 44 -5.12 -6.87 16.78
N LYS A 45 -5.44 -8.17 16.92
CA LYS A 45 -4.77 -9.07 17.86
C LYS A 45 -3.30 -9.28 17.49
N ASP A 46 -3.01 -9.50 16.20
CA ASP A 46 -1.63 -9.62 15.69
C ASP A 46 -0.83 -8.33 15.87
N LYS A 47 -1.43 -7.17 15.63
CA LYS A 47 -0.80 -5.86 15.85
C LYS A 47 -0.43 -5.66 17.32
N ALA A 48 -1.29 -6.08 18.26
CA ALA A 48 -1.00 -6.06 19.69
C ALA A 48 0.16 -7.00 20.09
N GLU A 49 0.36 -8.08 19.33
CA GLU A 49 1.47 -9.03 19.48
C GLU A 49 2.72 -8.62 18.65
N GLY A 50 2.72 -7.43 18.03
CA GLY A 50 3.86 -6.88 17.28
C GLY A 50 3.89 -7.20 15.78
N PHE A 51 2.88 -7.91 15.26
CA PHE A 51 2.77 -8.25 13.84
C PHE A 51 1.83 -7.27 13.11
N ASP A 52 2.35 -6.12 12.68
CA ASP A 52 1.59 -5.19 11.84
C ASP A 52 1.50 -5.73 10.40
N TRP A 53 0.35 -6.30 10.02
CA TRP A 53 0.17 -6.91 8.70
C TRP A 53 0.40 -5.94 7.54
N LEU A 54 0.06 -4.66 7.70
CA LEU A 54 0.26 -3.66 6.65
C LEU A 54 1.75 -3.40 6.45
N THR A 55 2.49 -3.24 7.55
CA THR A 55 3.94 -3.10 7.51
C THR A 55 4.60 -4.37 6.97
N LEU A 56 4.20 -5.56 7.43
CA LEU A 56 4.76 -6.83 6.96
C LEU A 56 4.53 -7.04 5.46
N ARG A 57 3.32 -6.75 4.97
CA ARG A 57 2.99 -6.82 3.55
C ARG A 57 3.83 -5.85 2.72
N ALA A 58 3.91 -4.60 3.17
CA ALA A 58 4.75 -3.59 2.52
C ALA A 58 6.22 -4.03 2.48
N THR A 59 6.79 -4.45 3.63
CA THR A 59 8.19 -4.90 3.73
C THR A 59 8.47 -6.12 2.85
N LYS A 60 7.52 -7.02 2.67
CA LYS A 60 7.68 -8.19 1.80
C LYS A 60 7.75 -7.79 0.32
N HIS A 61 6.78 -7.01 -0.16
CA HIS A 61 6.79 -6.46 -1.52
C HIS A 61 8.06 -5.65 -1.81
N ILE A 62 8.58 -4.96 -0.80
CA ILE A 62 9.82 -4.20 -0.85
C ILE A 62 11.08 -5.10 -1.01
N LYS A 63 11.07 -6.33 -0.50
CA LYS A 63 12.24 -7.26 -0.55
C LYS A 63 12.28 -8.12 -1.81
N GLU A 64 11.13 -8.37 -2.43
CA GLU A 64 11.02 -9.26 -3.60
C GLU A 64 11.37 -8.54 -4.91
N THR A 65 11.39 -7.21 -4.94
CA THR A 65 11.86 -6.42 -6.08
C THR A 65 13.34 -6.05 -5.93
N GLN A 66 14.15 -6.42 -6.93
CA GLN A 66 15.57 -6.09 -7.02
C GLN A 66 15.78 -4.61 -7.45
N GLU A 67 14.96 -3.71 -6.91
CA GLU A 67 14.80 -2.33 -7.35
C GLU A 67 15.51 -1.32 -6.41
N THR A 68 15.79 -0.13 -6.96
CA THR A 68 16.30 1.01 -6.20
C THR A 68 15.31 1.46 -5.12
N LYS A 69 15.83 1.99 -4.00
CA LYS A 69 15.03 2.43 -2.83
C LYS A 69 13.87 3.39 -3.18
N GLU A 70 14.02 4.19 -4.23
CA GLU A 70 12.98 5.09 -4.74
C GLU A 70 11.74 4.34 -5.22
N ASN A 71 11.93 3.26 -5.97
CA ASN A 71 10.84 2.42 -6.45
C ASN A 71 10.18 1.69 -5.28
N MET A 72 10.96 1.25 -4.29
CA MET A 72 10.43 0.65 -3.04
C MET A 72 9.48 1.62 -2.32
N TYR A 73 9.85 2.90 -2.17
CA TYR A 73 9.00 3.90 -1.53
C TYR A 73 7.79 4.28 -2.39
N SER A 74 7.96 4.36 -3.71
CA SER A 74 6.85 4.58 -4.64
C SER A 74 5.79 3.46 -4.54
N MET A 75 6.20 2.20 -4.56
CA MET A 75 5.31 1.04 -4.38
C MET A 75 4.56 1.11 -3.05
N PHE A 76 5.28 1.41 -1.96
CA PHE A 76 4.66 1.56 -0.65
C PHE A 76 3.56 2.64 -0.65
N ILE A 77 3.84 3.83 -1.18
CA ILE A 77 2.89 4.94 -1.20
C ILE A 77 1.67 4.60 -2.08
N THR A 78 1.91 3.99 -3.24
CA THR A 78 0.84 3.52 -4.13
C THR A 78 -0.07 2.54 -3.42
N TYR A 79 0.51 1.57 -2.71
CA TYR A 79 -0.23 0.58 -1.95
C TYR A 79 -1.07 1.19 -0.82
N MET A 80 -0.52 2.16 -0.08
CA MET A 80 -1.26 2.85 0.98
C MET A 80 -2.46 3.59 0.42
N TYR A 81 -2.31 4.21 -0.74
CA TYR A 81 -3.42 4.87 -1.42
C TYR A 81 -4.49 3.88 -1.91
N GLN A 82 -4.07 2.76 -2.52
CA GLN A 82 -5.00 1.71 -2.98
C GLN A 82 -5.78 1.12 -1.80
N THR A 83 -5.10 0.81 -0.70
CA THR A 83 -5.73 0.30 0.52
C THR A 83 -6.74 1.31 1.10
N LEU A 84 -6.40 2.60 1.12
CA LEU A 84 -7.34 3.65 1.55
C LEU A 84 -8.58 3.69 0.65
N LYS A 85 -8.39 3.56 -0.67
CA LYS A 85 -9.48 3.51 -1.64
C LYS A 85 -10.39 2.31 -1.39
N GLU A 86 -9.81 1.11 -1.23
CA GLU A 86 -10.56 -0.12 -0.91
C GLU A 86 -11.38 0.01 0.38
N ILE A 87 -10.78 0.57 1.45
CA ILE A 87 -11.51 0.78 2.72
C ILE A 87 -12.69 1.74 2.51
N ARG A 88 -12.50 2.84 1.77
CA ARG A 88 -13.54 3.83 1.52
C ARG A 88 -14.69 3.26 0.68
N GLU A 89 -14.35 2.53 -0.37
CA GLU A 89 -15.29 2.00 -1.37
C GLU A 89 -15.96 0.68 -0.95
N ASN A 90 -15.50 0.02 0.12
CA ASN A 90 -16.14 -1.20 0.61
C ASN A 90 -17.54 -0.92 1.19
N GLU A 91 -18.59 -1.28 0.46
CA GLU A 91 -19.99 -1.08 0.88
C GLU A 91 -20.46 -2.03 2.00
N LYS A 92 -19.80 -3.19 2.14
CA LYS A 92 -20.13 -4.20 3.15
C LYS A 92 -19.62 -3.83 4.55
N MET A 93 -18.69 -2.88 4.64
CA MET A 93 -18.07 -2.45 5.89
C MET A 93 -18.81 -1.29 6.53
N ASN A 94 -19.14 -1.40 7.83
CA ASN A 94 -19.77 -0.32 8.58
C ASN A 94 -18.82 0.87 8.80
N VAL A 95 -19.39 2.03 9.12
CA VAL A 95 -18.64 3.30 9.25
C VAL A 95 -17.59 3.25 10.37
N GLU A 96 -17.89 2.62 11.49
CA GLU A 96 -16.99 2.49 12.65
C GLU A 96 -15.73 1.69 12.27
N ASN A 97 -15.92 0.54 11.62
CA ASN A 97 -14.83 -0.30 11.15
C ASN A 97 -13.99 0.41 10.08
N LYS A 98 -14.62 1.15 9.15
CA LYS A 98 -13.90 1.97 8.16
C LYS A 98 -13.00 2.99 8.85
N ALA A 99 -13.53 3.72 9.83
CA ALA A 99 -12.77 4.72 10.56
C ALA A 99 -11.57 4.09 11.28
N GLN A 100 -11.77 2.96 11.96
CA GLN A 100 -10.69 2.24 12.66
C GLN A 100 -9.59 1.76 11.72
N MET A 101 -9.96 1.24 10.53
CA MET A 101 -8.99 0.82 9.52
C MET A 101 -8.23 2.01 8.92
N ILE A 102 -8.89 3.14 8.66
CA ILE A 102 -8.25 4.36 8.17
C ILE A 102 -7.23 4.89 9.18
N VAL A 103 -7.58 4.90 10.48
CA VAL A 103 -6.64 5.29 11.55
C VAL A 103 -5.44 4.34 11.56
N SER A 104 -5.68 3.02 11.52
CA SER A 104 -4.59 2.05 11.49
C SER A 104 -3.69 2.22 10.27
N LEU A 105 -4.26 2.53 9.11
CA LEU A 105 -3.52 2.84 7.89
C LEU A 105 -2.68 4.11 8.05
N GLY A 106 -3.23 5.18 8.64
CA GLY A 106 -2.51 6.42 8.93
C GLY A 106 -1.33 6.24 9.89
N ASP A 107 -1.49 5.39 10.90
CA ASP A 107 -0.41 5.03 11.83
C ASP A 107 0.74 4.31 11.11
N SER A 108 0.41 3.30 10.29
CA SER A 108 1.40 2.54 9.52
C SER A 108 2.10 3.44 8.50
N PHE A 109 1.37 4.38 7.87
CA PHE A 109 1.95 5.39 6.97
C PHE A 109 2.97 6.26 7.70
N SER A 110 2.60 6.78 8.87
CA SER A 110 3.46 7.67 9.66
C SER A 110 4.73 6.98 10.14
N LYS A 111 4.63 5.71 10.59
CA LYS A 111 5.77 4.90 11.02
C LYS A 111 6.74 4.61 9.88
N MET A 112 6.23 4.11 8.76
CA MET A 112 7.07 3.80 7.60
C MET A 112 7.67 5.07 6.99
N GLY A 113 6.89 6.15 6.89
CA GLY A 113 7.42 7.44 6.44
C GLY A 113 8.54 7.97 7.34
N LYS A 114 8.47 7.73 8.66
CA LYS A 114 9.57 8.09 9.58
C LYS A 114 10.81 7.25 9.35
N ILE A 115 10.66 5.93 9.21
CA ILE A 115 11.77 5.00 8.93
C ILE A 115 12.43 5.36 7.58
N ALA A 116 11.63 5.54 6.54
CA ALA A 116 12.07 5.87 5.20
C ALA A 116 12.87 7.17 5.15
N ARG A 117 12.35 8.23 5.80
CA ARG A 117 13.04 9.53 5.92
C ARG A 117 14.34 9.44 6.71
N GLN A 118 14.49 8.46 7.60
CA GLN A 118 15.72 8.27 8.38
C GLN A 118 16.76 7.45 7.63
N GLU A 119 16.35 6.45 6.85
CA GLU A 119 17.26 5.61 6.06
C GLU A 119 17.75 6.28 4.78
N ASP A 120 16.84 6.91 4.02
CA ASP A 120 17.15 7.51 2.71
C ASP A 120 16.14 8.62 2.35
N PRO A 121 16.36 9.86 2.84
CA PRO A 121 15.42 10.96 2.68
C PRO A 121 15.14 11.33 1.22
N GLU A 122 16.17 11.34 0.37
CA GLU A 122 16.04 11.71 -1.04
C GLU A 122 15.29 10.64 -1.82
N ALA A 123 15.60 9.36 -1.59
CA ALA A 123 14.87 8.28 -2.23
C ALA A 123 13.38 8.28 -1.84
N TYR A 124 13.06 8.59 -0.58
CA TYR A 124 11.66 8.69 -0.13
C TYR A 124 10.91 9.85 -0.80
N LYS A 125 11.57 11.01 -0.94
CA LYS A 125 11.03 12.18 -1.63
C LYS A 125 10.76 11.89 -3.10
N LEU A 126 11.70 11.25 -3.80
CA LEU A 126 11.55 10.84 -5.19
C LEU A 126 10.41 9.82 -5.37
N GLY A 127 10.27 8.86 -4.45
CA GLY A 127 9.13 7.95 -4.42
C GLY A 127 7.77 8.65 -4.35
N ILE A 128 7.63 9.69 -3.50
CA ILE A 128 6.41 10.52 -3.43
C ILE A 128 6.16 11.24 -4.76
N ILE A 129 7.20 11.83 -5.35
CA ILE A 129 7.09 12.58 -6.61
C ILE A 129 6.58 11.64 -7.71
N LYS A 130 7.14 10.45 -7.85
CA LYS A 130 6.74 9.44 -8.85
C LYS A 130 5.25 9.11 -8.75
N VAL A 131 4.76 8.80 -7.55
CA VAL A 131 3.33 8.48 -7.35
C VAL A 131 2.42 9.69 -7.61
N THR A 132 2.89 10.90 -7.26
CA THR A 132 2.13 12.13 -7.52
C THR A 132 1.96 12.37 -9.02
N ILE A 133 3.03 12.23 -9.80
CA ILE A 133 2.99 12.35 -11.26
C ILE A 133 2.03 11.30 -11.84
N GLU A 134 2.16 10.03 -11.44
CA GLU A 134 1.28 8.95 -11.90
C GLU A 134 -0.20 9.27 -11.67
N LYS A 135 -0.55 9.80 -10.49
CA LYS A 135 -1.93 10.17 -10.15
C LYS A 135 -2.44 11.35 -10.98
N ILE A 136 -1.62 12.37 -11.19
CA ILE A 136 -1.97 13.51 -12.04
C ILE A 136 -2.24 13.03 -13.46
N LEU A 137 -1.31 12.27 -14.05
CA LEU A 137 -1.47 11.74 -15.41
C LEU A 137 -2.71 10.85 -15.55
N THR A 138 -2.97 9.99 -14.56
CA THR A 138 -4.16 9.13 -14.55
C THR A 138 -5.46 9.94 -14.47
N SER A 139 -5.46 11.04 -13.72
CA SER A 139 -6.62 11.93 -13.64
C SER A 139 -6.85 12.68 -14.95
N LEU A 140 -5.77 13.19 -15.56
CA LEU A 140 -5.83 13.95 -16.83
C LEU A 140 -6.26 13.09 -18.01
N LYS A 141 -5.89 11.80 -18.02
CA LYS A 141 -6.27 10.85 -19.08
C LYS A 141 -7.79 10.77 -19.32
N ARG A 142 -8.61 11.11 -18.32
CA ARG A 142 -10.07 11.09 -18.43
C ARG A 142 -10.65 12.33 -19.11
N GLU A 143 -9.90 13.42 -19.12
CA GLU A 143 -10.34 14.74 -19.57
C GLU A 143 -9.65 15.17 -20.89
N LEU A 144 -8.46 14.64 -21.18
CA LEU A 144 -7.64 15.01 -22.33
C LEU A 144 -7.74 13.99 -23.46
N SER A 145 -7.63 14.48 -24.71
CA SER A 145 -7.45 13.62 -25.88
C SER A 145 -6.12 12.86 -25.80
N VAL A 146 -6.01 11.76 -26.55
CA VAL A 146 -4.77 10.96 -26.64
C VAL A 146 -3.59 11.83 -27.09
N GLU A 147 -3.78 12.66 -28.11
CA GLU A 147 -2.78 13.58 -28.64
C GLU A 147 -2.29 14.61 -27.60
N CYS A 148 -3.19 15.12 -26.74
CA CYS A 148 -2.81 16.00 -25.64
C CYS A 148 -2.04 15.26 -24.55
N MET A 149 -2.41 14.01 -24.25
CA MET A 149 -1.69 13.17 -23.28
C MET A 149 -0.30 12.79 -23.76
N GLU A 150 -0.13 12.50 -25.05
CA GLU A 150 1.17 12.24 -25.67
C GLU A 150 2.10 13.44 -25.50
N LYS A 151 1.63 14.66 -25.80
CA LYS A 151 2.39 15.89 -25.55
C LYS A 151 2.78 16.08 -24.09
N VAL A 152 1.88 15.79 -23.15
CA VAL A 152 2.18 15.89 -21.71
C VAL A 152 3.30 14.91 -21.33
N ILE A 153 3.26 13.69 -21.85
CA ILE A 153 4.28 12.67 -21.60
C ILE A 153 5.62 13.09 -22.23
N GLU A 154 5.61 13.58 -23.47
CA GLU A 154 6.80 14.11 -24.15
C GLU A 154 7.45 15.24 -23.34
N THR A 155 6.68 16.23 -22.89
CA THR A 155 7.20 17.32 -22.06
C THR A 155 7.79 16.81 -20.75
N VAL A 156 7.20 15.79 -20.12
CA VAL A 156 7.78 15.18 -18.91
C VAL A 156 9.13 14.53 -19.22
N TYR A 157 9.26 13.83 -20.35
CA TYR A 157 10.54 13.24 -20.76
C TYR A 157 11.59 14.29 -21.10
N GLU A 158 11.23 15.34 -21.83
CA GLU A 158 12.13 16.46 -22.15
C GLU A 158 12.69 17.12 -20.88
N ILE A 159 11.82 17.41 -19.90
CA ILE A 159 12.24 17.97 -18.61
C ILE A 159 13.14 16.99 -17.85
N GLN A 160 12.83 15.69 -17.88
CA GLN A 160 13.69 14.69 -17.23
C GLN A 160 15.07 14.59 -17.88
N GLU A 161 15.15 14.63 -19.21
CA GLU A 161 16.42 14.66 -19.95
C GLU A 161 17.21 15.94 -19.67
N GLU A 162 16.56 17.11 -19.63
CA GLU A 162 17.21 18.37 -19.25
C GLU A 162 17.82 18.28 -17.85
N LEU A 163 17.06 17.79 -16.87
CA LEU A 163 17.51 17.64 -15.49
C LEU A 163 18.61 16.57 -15.35
N ALA A 164 18.57 15.50 -16.15
CA ALA A 164 19.60 14.46 -16.15
C ALA A 164 20.91 14.93 -16.81
N ASN A 165 20.84 15.88 -17.73
CA ASN A 165 22.00 16.46 -18.42
C ASN A 165 22.69 17.57 -17.62
N VAL A 166 22.17 17.96 -16.45
CA VAL A 166 22.88 18.78 -15.49
C VAL A 166 23.94 17.92 -14.79
N SER A 167 25.08 17.76 -15.45
CA SER A 167 26.29 17.20 -14.84
C SER A 167 26.68 18.06 -13.63
N ILE A 168 26.80 17.42 -12.46
CA ILE A 168 27.56 17.96 -11.32
C ILE A 168 29.05 17.76 -11.60
#